data_AF-A0A944BZQ6-F1
#
_entry.id   AF-A0A944BZQ6-F1
#
_cell.length_a   1.000
_cell.length_b   1.000
_cell.length_c   1.000
_cell.angle_alpha   90.00
_cell.angle_beta   90.00
_cell.angle_gamma   90.00
#
_symmetry.space_group_name_H-M   'P 1'
#
loop_
_entity.id
_entity.type
_entity.pdbx_description
1 polymer ?
#
loop_
_entity_poly.entity_id
_entity_poly.type
_entity_poly.pdbx_seq_one_letter_code
_entity_poly.pdbx_strand_id
1 'polypeptide(L)'
;RGKMEKINGTPFYNKYRAMTLNKDLIIGSIANDRMFFVIDNFFVGNVTDMALINSLSALQLGKQYVAVSQKGCDAVHIEAEVELSYLERLFMKEVAEENRARGISLANDICKNYRREGMFFDEILDEAKSGGKQ
;
A
#
# COMPACT_ATOMS: atom_id res chain seq x y z
N ARG A 1 2.71 10.74 -6.99
CA ARG A 1 3.96 11.20 -6.33
C ARG A 1 3.78 12.64 -5.82
N GLY A 2 4.48 13.05 -4.76
CA GLY A 2 4.45 14.43 -4.24
C GLY A 2 3.24 14.83 -3.38
N LYS A 3 2.37 13.88 -3.01
CA LYS A 3 1.12 14.16 -2.29
C LYS A 3 1.32 14.76 -0.88
N MET A 4 2.50 14.55 -0.28
CA MET A 4 2.87 15.07 1.04
C MET A 4 3.80 16.30 0.99
N GLU A 5 4.14 16.84 -0.17
CA GLU A 5 5.06 18.00 -0.27
C GLU A 5 4.54 19.24 0.48
N LYS A 6 3.21 19.36 0.61
CA LYS A 6 2.56 20.45 1.37
C LYS A 6 2.94 20.50 2.85
N ILE A 7 3.47 19.41 3.40
CA ILE A 7 3.88 19.28 4.81
C ILE A 7 5.38 19.03 4.96
N ASN A 8 6.16 19.29 3.91
CA ASN A 8 7.61 19.14 3.96
C ASN A 8 8.19 19.95 5.14
N GLY A 9 9.11 19.34 5.89
CA GLY A 9 9.70 19.92 7.10
C GLY A 9 8.91 19.67 8.40
N THR A 10 7.66 19.20 8.34
CA THR A 10 6.92 18.83 9.57
C THR A 10 7.50 17.58 10.24
N PRO A 11 7.33 17.40 11.57
CA PRO A 11 7.72 16.16 12.25
C PRO A 11 7.09 14.91 11.64
N PHE A 12 5.84 15.01 11.19
CA PHE A 12 5.12 13.92 10.53
C PHE A 12 5.80 13.52 9.22
N TYR A 13 6.13 14.48 8.34
CA TYR A 13 6.84 14.19 7.10
C TYR A 13 8.23 13.58 7.35
N ASN A 14 9.00 14.19 8.26
CA ASN A 14 10.35 13.76 8.58
C ASN A 14 10.40 12.35 9.19
N LYS A 15 9.40 11.96 9.98
CA LYS A 15 9.27 10.60 10.53
C LYS A 15 9.26 9.55 9.41
N TYR A 16 8.40 9.70 8.42
CA TYR A 16 8.28 8.73 7.34
C TYR A 16 9.45 8.82 6.35
N ARG A 17 9.97 10.02 6.08
CA ARG A 17 11.19 10.20 5.27
C ARG A 17 12.40 9.52 5.91
N ALA A 18 12.55 9.62 7.22
CA ALA A 18 13.68 9.04 7.94
C ALA A 18 13.57 7.52 8.12
N MET A 19 12.38 6.94 7.97
CA MET A 19 12.13 5.52 8.20
C MET A 19 12.96 4.60 7.28
N THR A 20 13.28 5.07 6.08
CA THR A 20 14.06 4.32 5.09
C THR A 20 15.55 4.65 5.11
N LEU A 21 15.98 5.65 5.90
CA LEU A 21 17.39 6.03 5.98
C LEU A 21 18.23 4.91 6.60
N ASN A 22 19.39 4.67 6.00
CA ASN A 22 20.36 3.65 6.44
C ASN A 22 19.76 2.23 6.54
N LYS A 23 18.77 1.91 5.70
CA LYS A 23 18.22 0.55 5.56
C LYS A 23 18.73 -0.08 4.28
N ASP A 24 19.08 -1.36 4.36
CA ASP A 24 19.49 -2.17 3.20
C ASP A 24 18.27 -2.80 2.50
N LEU A 25 17.20 -3.06 3.26
CA LEU A 25 15.99 -3.76 2.83
C LEU A 25 14.74 -3.06 3.38
N ILE A 26 13.74 -2.86 2.52
CA ILE A 26 12.42 -2.37 2.89
C ILE A 26 11.41 -3.50 2.67
N ILE A 27 10.57 -3.75 3.67
CA ILE A 27 9.50 -4.75 3.61
C ILE A 27 8.16 -4.02 3.66
N GLY A 28 7.33 -4.25 2.66
CA GLY A 28 5.98 -3.69 2.56
C GLY A 28 4.96 -4.74 2.17
N SER A 29 3.69 -4.36 2.11
CA SER A 29 2.66 -5.19 1.49
C SER A 29 2.76 -5.11 -0.03
N ILE A 30 2.52 -6.22 -0.74
CA ILE A 30 2.46 -6.24 -2.20
C ILE A 30 1.30 -5.35 -2.63
N ALA A 31 1.62 -4.32 -3.42
CA ALA A 31 0.60 -3.53 -4.08
C ALA A 31 -0.02 -4.36 -5.21
N ASN A 32 -1.28 -4.77 -5.04
CA ASN A 32 -2.10 -5.21 -6.17
C ASN A 32 -2.76 -3.98 -6.83
N ASP A 33 -3.27 -4.13 -8.06
CA ASP A 33 -3.93 -3.05 -8.81
C ASP A 33 -5.04 -2.35 -8.00
N ARG A 34 -5.66 -3.06 -7.05
CA ARG A 34 -6.73 -2.52 -6.21
C ARG A 34 -6.23 -1.71 -5.02
N MET A 35 -5.12 -2.11 -4.39
CA MET A 35 -4.43 -1.31 -3.38
C MET A 35 -4.06 0.05 -3.97
N PHE A 36 -3.57 0.06 -5.23
CA PHE A 36 -3.31 1.31 -5.93
C PHE A 36 -4.57 2.17 -6.08
N PHE A 37 -5.70 1.57 -6.50
CA PHE A 37 -6.96 2.31 -6.61
C PHE A 37 -7.45 2.90 -5.27
N VAL A 38 -7.48 2.10 -4.19
CA VAL A 38 -8.01 2.57 -2.90
C VAL A 38 -7.10 3.64 -2.31
N ILE A 39 -5.78 3.46 -2.42
CA ILE A 39 -4.79 4.46 -1.99
C ILE A 39 -4.92 5.75 -2.80
N ASP A 40 -5.11 5.66 -4.12
CA ASP A 40 -5.27 6.86 -4.95
C ASP A 40 -6.57 7.61 -4.60
N ASN A 41 -7.67 6.87 -4.37
CA ASN A 41 -8.92 7.47 -3.89
C ASN A 41 -8.79 8.11 -2.51
N PHE A 42 -8.00 7.53 -1.61
CA PHE A 42 -7.67 8.17 -0.33
C PHE A 42 -6.91 9.49 -0.55
N PHE A 43 -5.88 9.49 -1.40
CA PHE A 43 -5.12 10.72 -1.70
C PHE A 43 -5.91 11.80 -2.44
N VAL A 44 -7.00 11.44 -3.13
CA VAL A 44 -7.91 12.37 -3.80
C VAL A 44 -9.02 12.86 -2.85
N GLY A 45 -9.19 12.25 -1.67
CA GLY A 45 -10.22 12.63 -0.69
C GLY A 45 -11.57 11.93 -0.90
N ASN A 46 -11.61 10.85 -1.67
CA ASN A 46 -12.85 10.06 -1.89
C ASN A 46 -13.09 9.01 -0.81
N VAL A 47 -12.02 8.62 -0.09
CA VAL A 47 -11.99 7.54 0.90
C VAL A 47 -11.27 8.07 2.14
N THR A 48 -11.75 7.72 3.32
CA THR A 48 -11.14 8.07 4.61
C THR A 48 -10.04 7.09 5.01
N ASP A 49 -9.22 7.44 5.99
CA ASP A 49 -8.19 6.56 6.55
C ASP A 49 -8.76 5.24 7.11
N MET A 50 -9.92 5.28 7.77
CA MET A 50 -10.58 4.09 8.31
C MET A 50 -11.04 3.14 7.20
N ALA A 51 -11.66 3.68 6.15
CA ALA A 51 -12.06 2.90 4.98
C ALA A 51 -10.84 2.32 4.25
N LEU A 52 -9.73 3.06 4.20
CA LEU A 52 -8.45 2.59 3.66
C LEU A 52 -7.88 1.43 4.49
N ILE A 53 -7.76 1.57 5.81
CA ILE A 53 -7.20 0.54 6.70
C ILE A 53 -8.00 -0.76 6.61
N ASN A 54 -9.33 -0.67 6.68
CA ASN A 54 -10.20 -1.84 6.60
C ASN A 54 -10.11 -2.50 5.21
N SER A 55 -10.05 -1.71 4.14
CA SER A 55 -9.93 -2.25 2.79
C SER A 55 -8.60 -2.98 2.60
N LEU A 56 -7.49 -2.39 3.06
CA LEU A 56 -6.16 -3.02 2.98
C LEU A 56 -6.06 -4.29 3.84
N SER A 57 -6.67 -4.27 5.03
CA SER A 57 -6.67 -5.42 5.95
C SER A 57 -7.44 -6.62 5.37
N ALA A 58 -8.51 -6.37 4.62
CA ALA A 58 -9.32 -7.41 4.00
C ALA A 58 -8.69 -8.02 2.74
N LEU A 59 -7.74 -7.33 2.09
CA LEU A 59 -7.15 -7.75 0.81
C LEU A 59 -6.07 -8.84 0.94
N GLN A 60 -5.80 -9.38 2.15
CA GLN A 60 -4.80 -10.45 2.42
C GLN A 60 -3.51 -10.29 1.58
N LEU A 61 -2.87 -9.13 1.73
CA LEU A 61 -1.71 -8.77 0.91
C LEU A 61 -0.49 -9.62 1.28
N GLY A 62 0.21 -10.12 0.27
CA GLY A 62 1.53 -10.72 0.46
C GLY A 62 2.58 -9.68 0.89
N LYS A 63 3.81 -10.12 1.17
CA LYS A 63 4.93 -9.23 1.50
C LYS A 63 5.79 -8.97 0.26
N GLN A 64 6.14 -7.71 0.04
CA GLN A 64 7.12 -7.27 -0.93
C GLN A 64 8.42 -6.90 -0.23
N TYR A 65 9.53 -7.30 -0.82
CA TYR A 65 10.89 -7.05 -0.35
C TYR A 65 11.60 -6.19 -1.38
N VAL A 66 12.15 -5.05 -0.96
CA VAL A 66 12.84 -4.10 -1.83
C VAL A 66 14.23 -3.85 -1.27
N ALA A 67 15.25 -4.39 -1.93
CA ALA A 67 16.64 -4.04 -1.66
C ALA A 67 16.91 -2.63 -2.19
N VAL A 68 17.42 -1.75 -1.34
CA VAL A 68 17.63 -0.31 -1.67
C VAL A 68 19.09 0.14 -1.61
N SER A 69 19.96 -0.67 -1.03
CA SER A 69 21.41 -0.42 -0.99
C SER A 69 22.14 -1.41 -1.88
N GLN A 70 23.34 -1.04 -2.34
CA GLN A 70 24.19 -1.94 -3.12
C GLN A 70 24.48 -3.24 -2.36
N LYS A 71 24.80 -3.12 -1.06
CA LYS A 71 24.99 -4.27 -0.16
C LYS A 71 23.75 -5.17 -0.10
N GLY A 72 22.55 -4.59 -0.08
CA GLY A 72 21.30 -5.35 -0.10
C GLY A 72 21.12 -6.10 -1.42
N CYS A 73 21.41 -5.45 -2.55
CA CYS A 73 21.36 -6.06 -3.87
C CYS A 73 22.39 -7.19 -4.02
N ASP A 74 23.61 -6.99 -3.54
CA ASP A 74 24.71 -7.98 -3.61
C ASP A 74 24.42 -9.25 -2.80
N ALA A 75 23.54 -9.15 -1.79
CA ALA A 75 23.12 -10.29 -0.97
C ALA A 75 22.00 -11.13 -1.64
N VAL A 76 21.34 -10.61 -2.68
CA VAL A 76 20.27 -11.32 -3.39
C VAL A 76 20.86 -12.36 -4.32
N HIS A 77 20.43 -13.60 -4.15
CA HIS A 77 20.77 -14.70 -5.05
C HIS A 77 19.57 -15.63 -5.22
N ILE A 78 19.58 -16.38 -6.31
CA ILE A 78 18.52 -17.35 -6.62
C ILE A 78 18.82 -18.64 -5.85
N GLU A 79 17.92 -19.01 -4.95
CA GLU A 79 18.02 -20.27 -4.17
C GLU A 79 17.53 -21.47 -4.99
N ALA A 80 16.48 -21.26 -5.79
CA ALA A 80 15.89 -22.30 -6.62
C ALA A 80 15.15 -21.70 -7.82
N GLU A 81 15.19 -22.41 -8.94
CA GLU A 81 14.37 -22.12 -10.11
C GLU A 81 13.35 -23.26 -10.27
N VAL A 82 12.08 -22.89 -10.45
CA VAL A 82 10.98 -23.85 -10.66
C VAL A 82 10.32 -23.50 -11.97
N GLU A 83 10.38 -24.42 -12.93
CA GLU A 83 9.70 -24.25 -14.20
C GLU A 83 8.21 -24.53 -14.05
N LEU A 84 7.39 -23.62 -14.57
CA LEU A 84 5.93 -23.81 -14.66
C LEU A 84 5.57 -24.37 -16.03
N SER A 85 4.85 -25.50 -16.05
CA SER A 85 4.26 -26.04 -17.27
C SER A 85 3.21 -25.09 -17.85
N TYR A 86 2.85 -25.29 -19.12
CA TYR A 86 1.82 -24.49 -19.77
C TYR A 86 0.46 -24.56 -19.04
N LEU A 87 0.07 -25.76 -18.59
CA LEU A 87 -1.20 -25.96 -17.89
C LEU A 87 -1.22 -25.28 -16.52
N GLU A 88 -0.13 -25.36 -15.75
CA GLU A 88 -0.02 -24.66 -14.46
C GLU A 88 -0.13 -23.15 -14.64
N ARG A 89 0.54 -22.58 -15.66
CA ARG A 89 0.42 -21.15 -15.96
C ARG A 89 -1.00 -20.75 -16.30
N LEU A 90 -1.75 -21.58 -17.03
CA LEU A 90 -3.14 -21.30 -17.38
C LEU A 90 -4.03 -21.33 -16.14
N PHE A 91 -3.90 -22.37 -15.31
CA PHE A 91 -4.65 -22.50 -14.06
C PHE A 91 -4.36 -21.34 -13.09
N MET A 92 -3.08 -20.96 -12.93
CA MET A 92 -2.70 -19.83 -12.08
C MET A 92 -3.30 -18.49 -12.55
N LYS A 93 -3.47 -18.30 -13.87
CA LYS A 93 -4.14 -17.11 -14.41
C LYS A 93 -5.61 -17.07 -14.03
N GLU A 94 -6.33 -18.17 -14.20
CA GLU A 94 -7.76 -18.26 -13.83
C GLU A 94 -7.95 -17.95 -12.33
N VAL A 95 -7.15 -18.59 -11.46
CA VAL A 95 -7.19 -18.33 -10.01
C VAL A 95 -6.86 -16.87 -9.68
N ALA A 96 -5.90 -16.26 -10.40
CA ALA A 96 -5.56 -14.85 -10.21
C ALA A 96 -6.71 -13.91 -10.59
N GLU A 97 -7.43 -14.19 -11.68
CA GLU A 97 -8.59 -13.42 -12.11
C GLU A 97 -9.77 -13.52 -11.13
N GLU A 98 -10.06 -14.72 -10.63
CA GLU A 98 -11.09 -14.91 -9.60
C GLU A 98 -10.75 -14.19 -8.29
N ASN A 99 -9.49 -14.30 -7.85
CA ASN A 99 -9.01 -13.58 -6.66
C ASN A 99 -9.14 -12.06 -6.85
N ARG A 100 -8.83 -11.55 -8.06
CA ARG A 100 -9.00 -10.14 -8.42
C ARG A 100 -10.46 -9.71 -8.34
N ALA A 101 -11.38 -10.49 -8.91
CA ALA A 101 -12.82 -10.19 -8.89
C ALA A 101 -13.38 -10.18 -7.46
N ARG A 102 -13.04 -11.19 -6.64
CA ARG A 102 -13.44 -11.25 -5.22
C ARG A 102 -12.89 -10.07 -4.43
N GLY A 103 -11.61 -9.73 -4.62
CA GLY A 103 -10.99 -8.58 -3.97
C GLY A 103 -11.65 -7.25 -4.32
N ILE A 104 -12.11 -7.08 -5.57
CA ILE A 104 -12.83 -5.88 -6.01
C ILE A 104 -14.18 -5.73 -5.28
N SER A 105 -14.98 -6.79 -5.21
CA SER A 105 -16.28 -6.76 -4.52
C SER A 105 -16.10 -6.40 -3.05
N LEU A 106 -15.19 -7.11 -2.37
CA LEU A 106 -14.93 -6.93 -0.95
C LEU A 106 -14.47 -5.50 -0.62
N ALA A 107 -13.52 -4.96 -1.39
CA ALA A 107 -13.03 -3.60 -1.18
C ALA A 107 -14.13 -2.54 -1.40
N ASN A 108 -14.99 -2.74 -2.41
CA ASN A 108 -16.12 -1.82 -2.65
C ASN A 108 -17.12 -1.83 -1.50
N ASP A 109 -17.43 -3.00 -0.96
CA ASP A 109 -18.38 -3.12 0.15
C ASP A 109 -17.82 -2.50 1.42
N ILE A 110 -16.53 -2.70 1.70
CA ILE A 110 -15.84 -2.05 2.83
C ILE A 110 -15.82 -0.52 2.66
N CYS A 111 -15.47 -0.02 1.48
CA CYS A 111 -15.48 1.42 1.21
C CYS A 111 -16.88 2.03 1.39
N LYS A 112 -17.95 1.29 1.08
CA LYS A 112 -19.34 1.74 1.34
C LYS A 112 -19.68 1.76 2.83
N ASN A 113 -19.30 0.71 3.56
CA ASN A 113 -19.62 0.55 4.98
C ASN A 113 -18.92 1.61 5.85
N TYR A 114 -17.65 1.90 5.56
CA TYR A 114 -16.83 2.84 6.34
C TYR A 114 -16.76 4.25 5.74
N ARG A 115 -17.65 4.59 4.80
CA ARG A 115 -17.58 5.84 4.03
C ARG A 115 -17.61 7.12 4.87
N ARG A 116 -18.19 7.08 6.08
CA ARG A 116 -18.39 8.24 6.95
C ARG A 116 -17.59 8.16 8.26
N GLU A 117 -16.59 7.28 8.31
CA GLU A 117 -15.76 7.07 9.50
C GLU A 117 -14.33 7.45 9.22
N GLY A 118 -13.66 8.09 10.20
CA GLY A 118 -12.26 8.52 10.07
C GLY A 118 -12.11 9.89 9.39
N MET A 119 -10.89 10.18 8.95
CA MET A 119 -10.49 11.45 8.36
C MET A 119 -10.07 11.29 6.89
N PHE A 120 -10.31 12.33 6.11
CA PHE A 120 -9.78 12.46 4.76
C PHE A 120 -8.29 12.82 4.78
N PHE A 121 -7.62 12.57 3.65
CA PHE A 121 -6.18 12.78 3.56
C PHE A 121 -5.78 14.24 3.77
N ASP A 122 -6.56 15.20 3.28
CA ASP A 122 -6.33 16.63 3.48
C ASP A 122 -6.50 17.05 4.94
N GLU A 123 -7.52 16.53 5.64
CA GLU A 123 -7.73 16.76 7.08
C GLU A 123 -6.52 16.29 7.89
N ILE A 124 -5.97 15.11 7.59
CA ILE A 124 -4.76 14.57 8.24
C ILE A 124 -3.54 15.47 7.98
N LEU A 125 -3.39 15.98 6.76
CA LEU A 125 -2.28 16.88 6.43
C LEU A 125 -2.40 18.23 7.14
N ASP A 126 -3.60 18.76 7.28
CA ASP A 126 -3.84 20.04 7.95
C ASP A 126 -3.66 19.92 9.47
N GLU A 127 -4.05 18.79 10.07
CA GLU A 127 -3.71 18.48 11.47
C GLU A 127 -2.19 18.40 11.68
N ALA A 128 -1.48 17.72 10.79
CA ALA A 128 -0.03 17.59 10.84
C ALA A 128 0.71 18.93 10.70
N LYS A 129 0.15 19.89 9.95
CA LYS A 129 0.67 21.27 9.88
C LYS A 129 0.39 22.06 11.15
N SER A 130 -0.79 21.85 11.73
CA SER A 130 -1.26 22.59 12.91
C SER A 130 -0.57 22.15 14.21
N GLY A 131 0.26 21.11 14.15
CA GLY A 131 1.02 20.59 15.28
C GLY A 131 0.17 19.79 16.27
N GLY A 132 -0.95 19.21 15.84
CA GLY A 132 -1.83 18.40 16.69
C GLY A 132 -2.61 19.20 17.74
N LYS A 133 -2.92 20.47 17.49
CA LYS A 133 -3.84 21.23 18.33
C LYS A 133 -5.29 20.96 17.92
N GLN A 134 -5.91 19.98 18.57
CA GLN A 134 -7.32 20.09 18.94
C GLN A 134 -7.42 20.82 20.28
#